data_AF-A0A7W1D5N0-F1
#
_entry.id   AF-A0A7W1D5N0-F1
#
_cell.length_a   1.000
_cell.length_b   1.000
_cell.length_c   1.000
_cell.angle_alpha   90.00
_cell.angle_beta   90.00
_cell.angle_gamma   90.00
#
_symmetry.space_group_name_H-M   'P 1'
#
loop_
_entity.id
_entity.type
_entity.pdbx_description
1 polymer ?
#
loop_
_entity_poly.entity_id
_entity_poly.type
_entity_poly.pdbx_seq_one_letter_code
_entity_poly.pdbx_strand_id
1 'polypeptide(L)'
;MDQVQVRIAQHEYAFDAAEVRRLLRNVMPEPLGDHFVVVGGSRFPPKQVISLVTGLDRADFNTHQARRILSRLGFTVGRRSHASATASPRRPGPHGGREADLLRPFAGRWVAQRGLEVLVAADTPQAVLQWLESNNQQADAMFRVPSDENEATGVAPA
;
A
#
# COMPACT_ATOMS: atom_id res chain seq x y z
N MET A 1 21.38 -19.44 -16.29
CA MET A 1 21.61 -18.98 -14.91
C MET A 1 21.80 -17.47 -15.00
N ASP A 2 20.73 -16.71 -14.77
CA ASP A 2 20.76 -15.24 -14.82
C ASP A 2 21.24 -14.72 -13.46
N GLN A 3 22.55 -14.89 -13.24
CA GLN A 3 23.21 -14.46 -12.02
C GLN A 3 23.82 -13.07 -12.23
N VAL A 4 23.58 -12.16 -11.30
CA VAL A 4 24.15 -10.81 -11.32
C VAL A 4 25.05 -10.61 -10.11
N GLN A 5 26.31 -10.27 -10.36
CA GLN A 5 27.21 -9.80 -9.31
C GLN A 5 27.00 -8.31 -9.05
N VAL A 6 26.85 -7.97 -7.78
CA VAL A 6 26.61 -6.60 -7.32
C VAL A 6 27.28 -6.36 -5.98
N ARG A 7 27.81 -5.15 -5.83
CA ARG A 7 28.44 -4.69 -4.59
C ARG A 7 27.46 -3.82 -3.79
N ILE A 8 27.26 -4.16 -2.52
CA ILE A 8 26.41 -3.42 -1.58
C ILE A 8 27.20 -3.26 -0.28
N ALA A 9 27.27 -2.05 0.27
CA ALA A 9 28.01 -1.77 1.51
C ALA A 9 29.42 -2.41 1.56
N GLN A 10 30.17 -2.29 0.47
CA GLN A 10 31.52 -2.87 0.27
C GLN A 10 31.61 -4.40 0.16
N HIS A 11 30.50 -5.13 0.28
CA HIS A 11 30.43 -6.58 0.14
C HIS A 11 29.93 -6.98 -1.25
N GLU A 12 30.47 -8.07 -1.81
CA GLU A 12 30.04 -8.62 -3.09
C GLU A 12 28.99 -9.72 -2.89
N TYR A 13 27.92 -9.64 -3.68
CA TYR A 13 26.83 -10.60 -3.65
C TYR A 13 26.54 -11.12 -5.05
N ALA A 14 26.30 -12.41 -5.14
CA ALA A 14 25.75 -13.06 -6.32
C ALA A 14 24.24 -13.21 -6.13
N PHE A 15 23.47 -12.54 -6.99
CA PHE A 15 22.02 -12.68 -7.00
C PHE A 15 21.60 -13.60 -8.13
N ASP A 16 20.66 -14.52 -7.85
CA ASP A 16 20.01 -15.35 -8.85
C ASP A 16 18.49 -15.12 -8.83
N ALA A 17 17.89 -14.91 -10.00
CA ALA A 17 16.46 -14.59 -10.08
C ALA A 17 15.53 -15.75 -9.65
N ALA A 18 15.94 -17.01 -9.83
CA ALA A 18 15.18 -18.16 -9.34
C ALA A 18 15.23 -18.25 -7.81
N GLU A 19 16.38 -17.95 -7.22
CA GLU A 19 16.55 -17.89 -5.77
C GLU A 19 15.71 -16.77 -5.14
N VAL A 20 15.73 -15.56 -5.71
CA VAL A 20 14.86 -14.46 -5.25
C VAL A 20 13.40 -14.88 -5.30
N ARG A 21 12.93 -15.48 -6.40
CA ARG A 21 11.55 -15.98 -6.50
C ARG A 21 11.24 -17.03 -5.45
N ARG A 22 12.18 -17.94 -5.15
CA ARG A 22 12.03 -19.01 -4.17
C ARG A 22 11.85 -18.47 -2.75
N LEU A 23 12.69 -17.51 -2.35
CA LEU A 23 12.65 -16.90 -1.03
C LEU A 23 11.35 -16.12 -0.79
N LEU A 24 10.83 -15.43 -1.82
CA LEU A 24 9.65 -14.58 -1.67
C LEU A 24 8.31 -15.29 -1.80
N ARG A 25 8.25 -16.59 -2.13
CA ARG A 25 6.96 -17.30 -2.36
C ARG A 25 5.99 -17.23 -1.19
N ASN A 26 6.50 -17.27 0.03
CA ASN A 26 5.71 -17.29 1.27
C ASN A 26 5.90 -16.02 2.11
N VAL A 27 6.42 -14.95 1.51
CA VAL A 27 6.68 -13.68 2.19
C VAL A 27 5.60 -12.69 1.82
N MET A 28 4.98 -12.07 2.84
CA MET A 28 4.02 -10.99 2.62
C MET A 28 4.74 -9.69 2.22
N PRO A 29 4.29 -8.98 1.18
CA PRO A 29 4.77 -7.63 0.90
C PRO A 29 4.44 -6.67 2.04
N GLU A 30 5.41 -5.85 2.41
CA GLU A 30 5.20 -4.72 3.29
C GLU A 30 4.45 -3.57 2.57
N PRO A 31 3.88 -2.61 3.32
CA PRO A 31 3.21 -1.44 2.75
C PRO A 31 4.05 -0.75 1.67
N LEU A 32 3.44 -0.55 0.50
CA LEU A 32 4.12 -0.01 -0.67
C LEU A 32 4.22 1.51 -0.62
N GLY A 33 5.45 2.02 -0.70
CA GLY A 33 5.73 3.42 -1.05
C GLY A 33 5.60 3.69 -2.56
N ASP A 34 6.32 4.70 -3.06
CA ASP A 34 6.29 5.08 -4.48
C ASP A 34 6.85 4.04 -5.44
N HIS A 35 7.77 3.19 -4.98
CA HIS A 35 8.53 2.28 -5.83
C HIS A 35 8.22 0.83 -5.47
N PHE A 36 8.08 -0.02 -6.50
CA PHE A 36 7.86 -1.45 -6.33
C PHE A 36 8.63 -2.28 -7.35
N VAL A 37 8.78 -3.56 -7.03
CA VAL A 37 9.21 -4.64 -7.93
C VAL A 37 8.13 -5.72 -7.97
N VAL A 38 7.91 -6.35 -9.11
CA VAL A 38 6.98 -7.48 -9.24
C VAL A 38 7.76 -8.79 -9.13
N VAL A 39 7.39 -9.63 -8.14
CA VAL A 39 7.97 -10.96 -7.92
C VAL A 39 6.81 -11.94 -7.75
N GLY A 40 6.72 -12.96 -8.60
CA GLY A 40 5.65 -13.96 -8.52
C GLY A 40 4.24 -13.39 -8.60
N GLY A 41 4.04 -12.29 -9.33
CA GLY A 41 2.74 -11.60 -9.46
C GLY A 41 2.41 -10.60 -8.35
N SER A 42 3.15 -10.59 -7.24
CA SER A 42 2.97 -9.64 -6.14
C SER A 42 3.95 -8.46 -6.24
N ARG A 43 3.52 -7.28 -5.77
CA ARG A 43 4.35 -6.07 -5.72
C ARG A 43 5.04 -5.98 -4.36
N PHE A 44 6.36 -5.93 -4.36
CA PHE A 44 7.17 -5.79 -3.14
C PHE A 44 7.92 -4.44 -3.13
N PRO A 45 8.15 -3.85 -1.95
CA PRO A 45 9.16 -2.81 -1.78
C PRO A 45 10.53 -3.34 -2.21
N PRO A 46 11.28 -2.63 -3.08
CA PRO A 46 12.59 -3.11 -3.55
C PRO A 46 13.55 -3.40 -2.40
N LYS A 47 13.48 -2.62 -1.32
CA LYS A 47 14.37 -2.80 -0.16
C LYS A 47 14.07 -4.04 0.66
N GLN A 48 12.80 -4.45 0.74
CA GLN A 48 12.42 -5.69 1.40
C GLN A 48 13.07 -6.89 0.69
N VAL A 49 13.01 -6.91 -0.65
CA VAL A 49 13.60 -8.00 -1.43
C VAL A 49 15.11 -8.13 -1.20
N ILE A 50 15.85 -7.02 -1.27
CA ILE A 50 17.30 -7.04 -1.06
C ILE A 50 17.65 -7.49 0.36
N SER A 51 16.99 -6.91 1.37
CA SER A 51 17.26 -7.25 2.78
C SER A 51 17.01 -8.74 3.07
N LEU A 52 15.98 -9.35 2.48
CA LEU A 52 15.70 -10.78 2.64
C LEU A 52 16.72 -11.68 1.93
N VAL A 53 17.25 -11.24 0.78
CA VAL A 53 18.20 -12.03 -0.01
C VAL A 53 19.62 -11.94 0.56
N THR A 54 20.02 -10.76 1.06
CA THR A 54 21.40 -10.52 1.53
C THR A 54 21.55 -10.52 3.04
N GLY A 55 20.45 -10.42 3.80
CA GLY A 55 20.47 -10.22 5.25
C GLY A 55 20.93 -8.82 5.70
N LEU A 56 21.19 -7.91 4.76
CA LEU A 56 21.67 -6.55 5.07
C LEU A 56 20.57 -5.69 5.71
N ASP A 57 21.01 -4.75 6.55
CA ASP A 57 20.11 -3.74 7.08
C ASP A 57 19.67 -2.82 5.94
N ARG A 58 18.43 -2.33 6.03
CA ARG A 58 17.89 -1.41 5.02
C ARG A 58 18.63 -0.08 5.01
N ALA A 59 19.32 0.31 6.07
CA ALA A 59 20.17 1.51 6.12
C ALA A 59 21.39 1.39 5.20
N ASP A 60 21.85 0.17 4.91
CA ASP A 60 23.08 -0.09 4.13
C ASP A 60 22.94 0.20 2.63
N PHE A 61 21.71 0.41 2.15
CA PHE A 61 21.44 0.68 0.74
C PHE A 61 20.14 1.48 0.55
N ASN A 62 20.05 2.17 -0.59
CA ASN A 62 18.87 2.98 -0.91
C ASN A 62 17.91 2.25 -1.88
N THR A 63 16.69 2.79 -2.00
CA THR A 63 15.61 2.23 -2.83
C THR A 63 16.01 2.15 -4.30
N HIS A 64 16.73 3.15 -4.84
CA HIS A 64 17.17 3.17 -6.24
C HIS A 64 18.19 2.08 -6.54
N GLN A 65 19.13 1.85 -5.63
CA GLN A 65 20.12 0.79 -5.73
C GLN A 65 19.43 -0.58 -5.75
N ALA A 66 18.51 -0.84 -4.81
CA ALA A 66 17.72 -2.06 -4.79
C ALA A 66 16.95 -2.27 -6.10
N ARG A 67 16.28 -1.22 -6.60
CA ARG A 67 15.56 -1.25 -7.88
C ARG A 67 16.46 -1.59 -9.07
N ARG A 68 17.66 -0.99 -9.13
CA ARG A 68 18.62 -1.22 -10.22
C ARG A 68 19.12 -2.66 -10.22
N ILE A 69 19.41 -3.22 -9.05
CA ILE A 69 19.83 -4.62 -8.90
C ILE A 69 18.73 -5.55 -9.43
N LEU A 70 17.50 -5.36 -8.95
CA LEU A 70 16.37 -6.21 -9.31
C LEU A 70 15.97 -6.08 -10.79
N SER A 71 16.05 -4.87 -11.35
CA SER A 71 15.85 -4.66 -12.79
C SER A 71 16.94 -5.36 -13.62
N ARG A 72 18.20 -5.39 -13.17
CA ARG A 72 19.29 -6.11 -13.85
C ARG A 72 19.12 -7.63 -13.77
N LEU A 73 18.45 -8.13 -12.74
CA LEU A 73 18.04 -9.53 -12.59
C LEU A 73 16.81 -9.90 -13.45
N GLY A 74 16.25 -8.95 -14.21
CA GLY A 74 15.10 -9.16 -15.08
C GLY A 74 13.73 -9.00 -14.40
N PHE A 75 13.67 -8.50 -13.17
CA PHE A 75 12.38 -8.23 -12.53
C PHE A 75 11.74 -6.93 -13.05
N THR A 76 10.40 -6.94 -13.16
CA THR A 76 9.65 -5.74 -13.52
C THR A 76 9.65 -4.75 -12.35
N VAL A 77 10.21 -3.57 -12.58
CA VAL A 77 10.23 -2.48 -11.60
C VAL A 77 9.27 -1.37 -12.01
N GLY A 78 8.49 -0.86 -11.05
CA GLY A 78 7.46 0.15 -11.30
C GLY A 78 7.49 1.29 -10.29
N ARG A 79 6.75 2.35 -10.60
CA ARG A 79 6.37 3.39 -9.66
C ARG A 79 4.86 3.42 -9.56
N ARG A 80 4.32 3.70 -8.38
CA ARG A 80 2.90 4.05 -8.26
C ARG A 80 2.70 5.38 -8.98
N SER A 81 2.00 5.34 -10.10
CA SER A 81 1.52 6.56 -10.75
C SER A 81 0.48 7.19 -9.83
N HIS A 82 0.74 8.38 -9.31
CA HIS A 82 -0.36 9.28 -8.98
C HIS A 82 -0.99 9.63 -10.32
N ALA A 83 -2.02 8.89 -10.73
CA ALA A 83 -2.82 9.29 -11.87
C ALA A 83 -3.45 10.64 -11.50
N SER A 84 -2.92 11.73 -12.08
CA SER A 84 -3.69 12.94 -12.27
C SER A 84 -4.92 12.53 -13.07
N ALA A 85 -6.06 12.59 -12.43
CA ALA A 85 -7.35 12.35 -13.05
C ALA A 85 -7.53 13.35 -14.20
N THR A 86 -7.59 12.85 -15.43
CA THR A 86 -8.12 13.61 -16.55
C THR A 86 -9.53 13.11 -16.84
N ALA A 87 -10.47 14.06 -16.86
CA ALA A 87 -11.88 14.01 -17.28
C ALA A 87 -12.98 13.92 -16.17
N SER A 88 -13.40 15.14 -15.79
CA SER A 88 -14.76 15.67 -15.56
C SER A 88 -15.12 16.16 -14.15
N PRO A 89 -15.77 17.35 -14.03
CA PRO A 89 -15.83 18.09 -12.77
C PRO A 89 -17.05 17.67 -11.95
N ARG A 90 -16.88 16.70 -11.03
CA ARG A 90 -17.68 16.65 -9.81
C ARG A 90 -16.87 17.36 -8.73
N ARG A 91 -17.48 18.37 -8.09
CA ARG A 91 -16.86 19.21 -7.06
C ARG A 91 -15.95 18.37 -6.16
N PRO A 92 -14.64 18.65 -6.09
CA PRO A 92 -13.76 17.90 -5.22
C PRO A 92 -14.25 18.08 -3.78
N GLY A 93 -14.63 16.99 -3.11
CA GLY A 93 -14.54 16.95 -1.67
C GLY A 93 -13.09 17.28 -1.25
N PRO A 94 -12.84 17.66 0.01
CA PRO A 94 -11.55 18.19 0.48
C PRO A 94 -10.31 17.33 0.15
N HIS A 95 -10.51 16.06 -0.25
CA HIS A 95 -9.46 15.12 -0.62
C HIS A 95 -9.54 14.58 -2.07
N GLY A 96 -10.25 15.26 -2.99
CA GLY A 96 -10.21 14.98 -4.42
C GLY A 96 -10.61 13.55 -4.81
N GLY A 97 -11.55 12.95 -4.05
CA GLY A 97 -12.05 11.59 -4.29
C GLY A 97 -11.16 10.44 -3.77
N ARG A 98 -9.96 10.74 -3.25
CA ARG A 98 -9.05 9.72 -2.70
C ARG A 98 -9.59 9.09 -1.42
N GLU A 99 -10.21 9.89 -0.57
CA GLU A 99 -10.89 9.41 0.65
C GLU A 99 -12.06 8.50 0.28
N ALA A 100 -12.87 8.88 -0.70
CA ALA A 100 -13.95 8.03 -1.19
C ALA A 100 -13.40 6.67 -1.66
N ASP A 101 -12.30 6.63 -2.43
CA ASP A 101 -11.70 5.36 -2.90
C ASP A 101 -11.23 4.45 -1.76
N LEU A 102 -10.66 5.02 -0.70
CA LEU A 102 -10.26 4.28 0.51
C LEU A 102 -11.45 3.68 1.27
N LEU A 103 -12.60 4.33 1.19
CA LEU A 103 -13.82 3.92 1.88
C LEU A 103 -14.67 2.94 1.07
N ARG A 104 -14.46 2.83 -0.26
CA ARG A 104 -15.21 1.92 -1.15
C ARG A 104 -15.31 0.47 -0.63
N PRO A 105 -14.26 -0.15 -0.05
CA PRO A 105 -14.36 -1.51 0.47
C PRO A 105 -15.27 -1.63 1.71
N PHE A 106 -15.56 -0.52 2.39
CA PHE A 106 -16.36 -0.46 3.60
C PHE A 106 -17.78 0.05 3.35
N ALA A 107 -18.22 0.08 2.08
CA ALA A 107 -19.57 0.46 1.69
C ALA A 107 -20.62 -0.24 2.59
N GLY A 108 -21.47 0.57 3.21
CA GLY A 108 -22.50 0.14 4.16
C GLY A 108 -22.07 -0.04 5.62
N ARG A 109 -20.77 0.07 5.93
CA ARG A 109 -20.19 -0.15 7.28
C ARG A 109 -19.85 1.17 7.97
N TRP A 110 -19.79 1.15 9.30
CA TRP A 110 -19.30 2.25 10.12
C TRP A 110 -17.78 2.25 10.13
N VAL A 111 -17.19 3.40 9.85
CA VAL A 111 -15.75 3.61 9.80
C VAL A 111 -15.37 4.70 10.80
N ALA A 112 -14.33 4.44 11.59
CA ALA A 112 -13.61 5.48 12.31
C ALA A 112 -12.30 5.79 11.59
N GLN A 113 -12.06 7.08 11.36
CA GLN A 113 -10.87 7.56 10.67
C GLN A 113 -10.10 8.59 11.49
N ARG A 114 -8.80 8.68 11.22
CA ARG A 114 -7.91 9.74 11.69
C ARG A 114 -7.14 10.28 10.48
N GLY A 115 -7.40 11.52 10.10
CA GLY A 115 -6.98 12.05 8.80
C GLY A 115 -7.51 11.20 7.63
N LEU A 116 -6.61 10.66 6.79
CA LEU A 116 -6.93 9.75 5.67
C LEU A 116 -6.81 8.26 6.03
N GLU A 117 -6.54 7.95 7.30
CA GLU A 117 -6.35 6.59 7.79
C GLU A 117 -7.66 6.06 8.36
N VAL A 118 -8.14 4.92 7.85
CA VAL A 118 -9.23 4.17 8.45
C VAL A 118 -8.67 3.30 9.58
N LEU A 119 -9.04 3.62 10.82
CA LEU A 119 -8.60 2.90 12.01
C LEU A 119 -9.35 1.57 12.17
N VAL A 120 -10.68 1.60 11.98
CA VAL A 120 -11.54 0.43 12.12
C VAL A 120 -12.81 0.58 11.28
N ALA A 121 -13.30 -0.54 10.74
CA ALA A 121 -14.57 -0.63 10.05
C ALA A 121 -15.42 -1.77 10.64
N ALA A 122 -16.65 -1.49 11.06
CA ALA A 122 -17.56 -2.48 11.64
C ALA A 122 -19.01 -2.24 11.19
N ASP A 123 -19.86 -3.25 11.37
CA ASP A 123 -21.25 -3.21 10.87
C ASP A 123 -22.16 -2.33 11.75
N THR A 124 -21.72 -2.02 12.97
CA THR A 124 -22.43 -1.15 13.92
C THR A 124 -21.50 -0.11 14.53
N PRO A 125 -22.00 1.09 14.89
CA PRO A 125 -21.17 2.13 15.51
C PRO A 125 -20.65 1.69 16.89
N GLN A 126 -21.41 0.88 17.62
CA GLN A 126 -21.01 0.35 18.93
C GLN A 126 -19.76 -0.52 18.83
N ALA A 127 -19.65 -1.36 17.79
CA ALA A 127 -18.47 -2.18 17.56
C ALA A 127 -17.22 -1.34 17.24
N VAL A 128 -17.40 -0.20 16.54
CA VAL A 128 -16.32 0.77 16.29
C VAL A 128 -15.86 1.41 17.59
N LEU A 129 -16.79 1.89 18.42
CA LEU A 129 -16.47 2.52 19.71
C LEU A 129 -15.78 1.54 20.65
N GLN A 130 -16.32 0.32 20.79
CA GLN A 130 -15.72 -0.72 21.63
C GLN A 130 -14.29 -1.05 21.18
N TRP A 131 -14.01 -1.06 19.86
CA TRP A 131 -12.66 -1.26 19.35
C TRP A 131 -11.74 -0.08 19.68
N LEU A 132 -12.20 1.16 19.52
CA LEU A 132 -11.42 2.36 19.86
C LEU A 132 -11.05 2.39 21.34
N GLU A 133 -12.01 2.09 22.22
CA GLU A 133 -11.80 2.00 23.66
C GLU A 133 -10.84 0.87 24.03
N SER A 134 -11.03 -0.34 23.48
CA SER A 134 -10.19 -1.50 23.80
C SER A 134 -8.74 -1.34 23.31
N ASN A 135 -8.52 -0.57 22.25
CA ASN A 135 -7.20 -0.32 21.68
C ASN A 135 -6.61 1.04 22.09
N ASN A 136 -7.28 1.77 22.99
CA ASN A 136 -6.91 3.11 23.45
C ASN A 136 -6.55 4.07 22.30
N GLN A 137 -7.32 3.99 21.20
CA GLN A 137 -7.15 4.81 19.99
C GLN A 137 -8.18 5.94 19.95
N GLN A 138 -7.81 7.08 19.37
CA GLN A 138 -8.72 8.20 19.10
C GLN A 138 -8.90 8.40 17.59
N ALA A 139 -10.15 8.64 17.19
CA ALA A 139 -10.54 8.93 15.81
C ALA A 139 -10.95 10.41 15.69
N ASP A 140 -10.60 11.04 14.57
CA ASP A 140 -11.01 12.41 14.26
C ASP A 140 -12.47 12.45 13.78
N ALA A 141 -12.95 11.38 13.14
CA ALA A 141 -14.32 11.25 12.66
C ALA A 141 -14.78 9.78 12.65
N MET A 142 -16.08 9.56 12.87
CA MET A 142 -16.74 8.27 12.72
C MET A 142 -18.05 8.44 11.93
N PHE A 143 -18.20 7.73 10.82
CA PHE A 143 -19.38 7.83 9.97
C PHE A 143 -19.66 6.50 9.25
N ARG A 144 -20.91 6.34 8.80
CA ARG A 144 -21.28 5.21 7.96
C ARG A 144 -20.90 5.51 6.52
N VAL A 145 -20.16 4.60 5.90
CA VAL A 145 -19.90 4.67 4.47
C VAL A 145 -21.17 4.28 3.72
N PRO A 146 -21.67 5.10 2.78
CA PRO A 146 -22.81 4.74 1.96
C PRO A 146 -22.59 3.43 1.19
N SER A 147 -23.63 2.63 1.02
CA SER A 147 -23.56 1.35 0.29
C SER A 147 -23.65 1.57 -1.21
N ASP A 148 -24.32 2.66 -1.61
CA ASP A 148 -24.50 3.12 -2.99
C ASP A 148 -24.25 4.64 -3.13
N GLU A 149 -23.73 5.09 -4.29
CA GLU A 149 -23.47 6.52 -4.57
C GLU A 149 -24.74 7.40 -4.48
N ASN A 150 -25.93 6.79 -4.60
CA ASN A 150 -27.21 7.49 -4.53
C ASN A 150 -27.65 7.81 -3.09
N GLU A 151 -27.10 7.14 -2.07
CA GLU A 151 -27.36 7.45 -0.66
C GLU A 151 -26.58 8.70 -0.18
N ALA A 152 -25.51 9.07 -0.88
CA ALA A 152 -24.66 10.22 -0.52
C ALA A 152 -25.30 11.58 -0.88
N THR A 153 -26.35 11.56 -1.70
CA THR A 153 -27.12 12.76 -2.02
C THR A 153 -28.27 12.84 -1.03
N GLY A 154 -28.11 13.65 0.02
CA GLY A 154 -29.25 14.14 0.78
C GLY A 154 -30.16 14.95 -0.15
N VAL A 155 -31.05 14.28 -0.87
CA VAL A 155 -32.16 14.90 -1.57
C VAL A 155 -33.14 15.36 -0.50
N ALA A 156 -33.14 16.67 -0.23
CA ALA A 156 -34.34 17.31 0.30
C ALA A 156 -35.46 17.12 -0.74
N PRO A 157 -36.66 16.64 -0.34
CA PRO A 157 -37.79 16.59 -1.26
C PRO A 157 -38.23 18.02 -1.62
N ALA A 158 -38.84 18.13 -2.79
CA ALA A 158 -39.29 19.37 -3.43
C ALA A 158 -40.23 20.22 -2.56
#